data_AF-A0A150H388-F1
#
_entry.id   AF-A0A150H388-F1
#
_cell.length_a   1.000
_cell.length_b   1.000
_cell.length_c   1.000
_cell.angle_alpha   90.00
_cell.angle_beta   90.00
_cell.angle_gamma   90.00
#
_symmetry.space_group_name_H-M   'P 1'
#
loop_
_entity.id
_entity.type
_entity.pdbx_description
1 polymer ?
#
loop_
_entity_poly.entity_id
_entity_poly.type
_entity_poly.pdbx_seq_one_letter_code
_entity_poly.pdbx_strand_id
1 'polypeptide(L)'
;MQALIRWGGALLELAHLRPAEEAVELIEEAIARLRQAADIDAGDTDVHWRLGNAHTSLGLLTANQPAAMESFAEATRLFRRCLEQAPFYYKAKRSYIAGNGLRVLLGS
;
A
#
# COMPACT_ATOMS: atom_id res chain seq x y z
N MET A 1 -6.13 -2.75 17.45
CA MET A 1 -5.14 -2.22 16.49
C MET A 1 -4.17 -3.29 15.97
N GLN A 2 -3.22 -3.80 16.78
CA GLN A 2 -2.16 -4.69 16.28
C GLN A 2 -2.66 -5.98 15.58
N ALA A 3 -3.79 -6.54 16.02
CA ALA A 3 -4.42 -7.67 15.33
C ALA A 3 -4.82 -7.35 13.88
N LEU A 4 -5.34 -6.14 13.64
CA LEU A 4 -5.72 -5.66 12.30
C LEU A 4 -4.49 -5.48 11.41
N ILE A 5 -3.39 -4.96 11.96
CA ILE A 5 -2.12 -4.78 11.25
C ILE A 5 -1.55 -6.13 10.81
N ARG A 6 -1.53 -7.11 11.72
CA ARG A 6 -1.07 -8.47 11.42
C ARG A 6 -1.96 -9.15 10.40
N TRP A 7 -3.28 -8.99 10.52
CA TRP A 7 -4.23 -9.56 9.58
C TRP A 7 -4.05 -8.98 8.17
N GLY A 8 -4.03 -7.65 8.03
CA GLY A 8 -3.78 -7.01 6.75
C GLY A 8 -2.42 -7.39 6.16
N GLY A 9 -1.37 -7.48 6.98
CA GLY A 9 -0.06 -7.96 6.54
C GLY A 9 -0.10 -9.40 6.02
N ALA A 10 -0.75 -10.32 6.74
CA ALA A 10 -0.86 -11.72 6.33
C ALA A 10 -1.65 -11.89 5.03
N LEU A 11 -2.69 -11.08 4.81
CA LEU A 11 -3.45 -11.06 3.57
C LEU A 11 -2.60 -10.60 2.38
N LEU A 12 -1.75 -9.58 2.56
CA LEU A 12 -0.82 -9.15 1.49
C LEU A 12 0.20 -10.23 1.16
N GLU A 13 0.78 -10.89 2.15
CA GLU A 13 1.71 -12.00 1.91
C GLU A 13 1.00 -13.17 1.20
N LEU A 14 -0.24 -13.48 1.60
CA LEU A 14 -1.03 -14.50 0.93
C LEU A 14 -1.33 -14.11 -0.52
N ALA A 15 -1.69 -12.86 -0.79
CA ALA A 15 -1.99 -12.38 -2.15
C ALA A 15 -0.83 -12.61 -3.13
N HIS A 16 0.42 -12.45 -2.69
CA HIS A 16 1.60 -12.72 -3.51
C HIS A 16 1.76 -14.20 -3.92
N LEU A 17 1.06 -15.12 -3.26
CA LEU A 17 1.09 -16.55 -3.52
C LEU A 17 -0.13 -17.05 -4.30
N ARG A 18 -1.10 -16.17 -4.61
CA ARG A 18 -2.35 -16.53 -5.29
C ARG A 18 -2.38 -16.01 -6.73
N PRO A 19 -3.22 -16.59 -7.59
CA PRO A 19 -3.51 -16.04 -8.91
C PRO A 19 -4.00 -14.59 -8.83
N ALA A 20 -3.85 -13.84 -9.92
CA ALA A 20 -4.15 -12.41 -9.94
C ALA A 20 -5.60 -12.09 -9.54
N GLU A 21 -6.59 -12.89 -9.95
CA GLU A 21 -7.99 -12.63 -9.60
C GLU A 21 -8.21 -12.72 -8.07
N GLU A 22 -7.68 -13.76 -7.44
CA GLU A 22 -7.79 -13.94 -5.98
C GLU A 22 -6.92 -12.95 -5.20
N ALA A 23 -5.76 -12.60 -5.75
CA ALA A 23 -4.83 -11.67 -5.12
C ALA A 23 -5.45 -10.28 -4.93
N VAL A 24 -6.25 -9.81 -5.89
CA VAL A 24 -6.96 -8.52 -5.79
C VAL A 24 -7.90 -8.49 -4.59
N GLU A 25 -8.76 -9.50 -4.43
CA GLU A 25 -9.71 -9.57 -3.30
C GLU A 25 -8.99 -9.59 -1.94
N LEU A 26 -7.88 -10.33 -1.85
CA LEU A 26 -7.05 -10.38 -0.65
C LEU A 26 -6.40 -9.03 -0.33
N ILE A 27 -5.94 -8.30 -1.35
CA ILE A 27 -5.34 -6.97 -1.20
C ILE A 27 -6.40 -5.95 -0.76
N GLU A 28 -7.61 -5.99 -1.34
CA GLU A 28 -8.71 -5.11 -0.94
C GLU A 28 -9.11 -5.33 0.53
N GLU A 29 -9.22 -6.59 0.97
CA GLU A 29 -9.48 -6.90 2.37
C GLU A 29 -8.31 -6.48 3.28
N ALA A 30 -7.06 -6.63 2.81
CA ALA A 30 -5.90 -6.12 3.54
C ALA A 30 -5.97 -4.60 3.75
N ILE A 31 -6.33 -3.85 2.70
CA ILE A 31 -6.55 -2.40 2.75
C ILE A 31 -7.65 -2.08 3.78
N ALA A 32 -8.76 -2.81 3.77
CA ALA A 32 -9.85 -2.61 4.72
C ALA A 32 -9.39 -2.79 6.17
N ARG A 33 -8.65 -3.88 6.48
CA ARG A 33 -8.12 -4.11 7.83
C ARG A 33 -7.11 -3.04 8.26
N LEU A 34 -6.23 -2.63 7.35
CA LEU A 34 -5.22 -1.60 7.64
C LEU A 34 -5.85 -0.21 7.82
N ARG A 35 -6.91 0.13 7.08
CA ARG A 35 -7.69 1.37 7.31
C ARG A 35 -8.34 1.37 8.68
N GLN A 36 -8.96 0.26 9.10
CA GLN A 36 -9.47 0.12 10.47
C GLN A 36 -8.38 0.29 11.53
N ALA A 37 -7.15 -0.15 11.25
CA ALA A 37 -6.02 0.10 12.15
C ALA A 37 -5.66 1.60 12.20
N ALA A 38 -5.66 2.29 11.06
CA ALA A 38 -5.39 3.73 10.95
C ALA A 38 -6.48 4.59 11.61
N ASP A 39 -7.73 4.12 11.63
CA ASP A 39 -8.82 4.81 12.34
C ASP A 39 -8.64 4.74 13.87
N ILE A 40 -7.96 3.72 14.38
CA ILE A 40 -7.63 3.59 15.81
C ILE A 40 -6.42 4.47 16.17
N ASP A 41 -5.39 4.49 15.32
CA ASP A 41 -4.22 5.35 15.47
C ASP A 41 -3.73 5.90 14.12
N ALA A 42 -4.12 7.15 13.85
CA ALA A 42 -3.75 7.86 12.62
C ALA A 42 -2.28 8.33 12.61
N GLY A 43 -1.54 8.13 13.70
CA GLY A 43 -0.13 8.44 13.85
C GLY A 43 0.81 7.28 13.55
N ASP A 44 0.31 6.04 13.46
CA ASP A 44 1.15 4.86 13.24
C ASP A 44 1.73 4.85 11.82
N THR A 45 3.01 5.23 11.71
CA THR A 45 3.73 5.28 10.43
C THR A 45 3.86 3.90 9.76
N ASP A 46 3.89 2.80 10.51
CA ASP A 46 3.97 1.44 9.96
C ASP A 46 2.66 1.07 9.24
N VAL A 47 1.51 1.46 9.79
CA VAL A 47 0.20 1.26 9.15
C VAL A 47 0.12 1.98 7.81
N HIS A 48 0.53 3.25 7.76
CA HIS A 48 0.55 4.02 6.52
C HIS A 48 1.51 3.43 5.49
N TRP A 49 2.68 2.94 5.92
CA TRP A 49 3.62 2.29 5.02
C TRP A 49 3.03 0.98 4.46
N ARG A 50 2.37 0.17 5.27
CA ARG A 50 1.68 -1.06 4.82
C ARG A 50 0.54 -0.76 3.85
N LEU A 51 -0.28 0.27 4.12
CA LEU A 51 -1.32 0.72 3.20
C LEU A 51 -0.73 1.13 1.84
N GLY A 52 0.41 1.83 1.84
CA GLY A 52 1.06 2.24 0.61
C GLY A 52 1.55 1.04 -0.22
N ASN A 53 2.09 0.02 0.43
CA ASN A 53 2.46 -1.23 -0.27
C ASN A 53 1.22 -1.97 -0.80
N ALA A 54 0.13 -2.04 -0.04
CA ALA A 54 -1.12 -2.66 -0.49
C ALA A 54 -1.66 -2.00 -1.76
N HIS A 55 -1.71 -0.66 -1.78
CA HIS A 55 -2.10 0.10 -2.98
C HIS A 55 -1.12 -0.07 -4.14
N THR A 56 0.17 -0.24 -3.87
CA THR A 56 1.15 -0.54 -4.93
C THR A 56 0.89 -1.92 -5.55
N SER A 57 0.65 -2.95 -4.73
CA SER A 57 0.30 -4.29 -5.21
C SER A 57 -1.02 -4.28 -5.99
N LEU A 58 -2.03 -3.54 -5.53
CA LEU A 58 -3.30 -3.39 -6.25
C LEU A 58 -3.10 -2.75 -7.63
N GLY A 59 -2.33 -1.65 -7.70
CA GLY A 59 -2.03 -0.98 -8.97
C GLY A 59 -1.31 -1.89 -9.97
N LEU A 60 -0.39 -2.75 -9.51
CA LEU A 60 0.32 -3.71 -10.36
C LEU A 60 -0.57 -4.81 -10.94
N LEU A 61 -1.66 -5.17 -10.25
CA LEU A 61 -2.62 -6.18 -10.69
C LEU A 61 -3.81 -5.60 -11.46
N THR A 62 -3.92 -4.26 -11.50
CA THR A 62 -5.04 -3.58 -12.17
C THR A 62 -4.73 -3.37 -13.65
N ALA A 63 -5.47 -4.05 -14.53
CA ALA A 63 -5.31 -3.91 -15.98
C ALA A 63 -5.78 -2.54 -16.53
N ASN A 64 -6.72 -1.89 -15.83
CA ASN A 64 -7.21 -0.56 -16.20
C ASN A 64 -6.18 0.50 -15.80
N GLN A 65 -5.50 1.10 -16.78
CA GLN A 65 -4.43 2.06 -16.54
C GLN A 65 -4.85 3.25 -15.64
N PRO A 66 -6.02 3.90 -15.84
CA PRO A 66 -6.50 4.93 -14.91
C PRO A 66 -6.61 4.46 -13.45
N ALA A 67 -7.27 3.32 -13.20
CA ALA A 67 -7.45 2.78 -11.84
C ALA A 67 -6.12 2.33 -11.21
N ALA A 68 -5.20 1.80 -12.01
CA ALA A 68 -3.84 1.51 -11.57
C ALA A 68 -3.11 2.80 -11.14
N MET A 69 -3.25 3.88 -11.91
CA MET A 69 -2.67 5.19 -11.61
C MET A 69 -3.18 5.76 -10.30
N GLU A 70 -4.48 5.64 -10.03
CA GLU A 70 -5.09 6.07 -8.76
C GLU A 70 -4.49 5.31 -7.58
N SER A 71 -4.30 4.00 -7.73
CA SER A 71 -3.67 3.17 -6.71
C SER A 71 -2.22 3.59 -6.46
N PHE A 72 -1.42 3.86 -7.50
CA PHE A 72 -0.05 4.36 -7.33
C PHE A 72 0.02 5.78 -6.74
N ALA A 73 -0.94 6.65 -7.08
CA ALA A 73 -1.04 7.99 -6.52
C ALA A 73 -1.31 7.92 -5.01
N GLU A 74 -2.24 7.05 -4.59
CA GLU A 74 -2.56 6.84 -3.19
C GLU A 74 -1.39 6.24 -2.41
N ALA A 75 -0.69 5.24 -2.98
CA ALA A 75 0.53 4.70 -2.40
C ALA A 75 1.60 5.78 -2.17
N THR A 76 1.81 6.64 -3.17
CA THR A 76 2.77 7.75 -3.09
C THR A 76 2.40 8.75 -1.98
N ARG A 77 1.11 9.07 -1.85
CA ARG A 77 0.58 9.96 -0.80
C ARG A 77 0.86 9.38 0.59
N LEU A 78 0.62 8.10 0.78
CA LEU A 78 0.86 7.39 2.05
C LEU A 78 2.35 7.36 2.41
N PHE A 79 3.23 7.04 1.47
CA PHE A 79 4.67 7.05 1.73
C PHE A 79 5.20 8.45 2.02
N ARG A 80 4.68 9.49 1.36
CA ARG A 80 5.02 10.88 1.69
C ARG A 80 4.65 11.21 3.13
N ARG A 81 3.42 10.87 3.55
CA ARG A 81 2.97 11.05 4.94
C ARG A 81 3.86 10.32 5.94
N CYS A 82 4.31 9.10 5.62
CA CYS A 82 5.28 8.40 6.47
C CYS A 82 6.58 9.19 6.65
N LEU A 83 7.10 9.80 5.58
CA LEU A 83 8.34 10.58 5.61
C LEU A 83 8.18 11.93 6.31
N GLU A 84 7.00 12.56 6.23
CA GLU A 84 6.66 13.77 6.98
C GLU A 84 6.64 13.52 8.49
N GLN A 85 6.09 12.38 8.92
CA GLN A 85 6.05 11.97 10.33
C GLN A 85 7.39 11.43 10.83
N ALA A 86 8.08 10.63 10.02
CA ALA A 86 9.33 9.97 10.37
C ALA A 86 10.33 10.04 9.20
N PRO A 87 11.10 11.14 9.07
CA PRO A 87 12.02 11.37 7.94
C PRO A 87 13.09 10.28 7.75
N PHE A 88 13.42 9.56 8.83
CA PHE A 88 14.42 8.49 8.85
C PHE A 88 13.82 7.08 8.69
N TYR A 89 12.52 6.95 8.43
CA TYR A 89 11.88 5.66 8.20
C TYR A 89 12.27 5.09 6.83
N TYR A 90 13.40 4.38 6.81
CA TYR A 90 14.07 3.93 5.57
C TYR A 90 13.18 3.09 4.64
N LYS A 91 12.22 2.35 5.20
CA LYS A 91 11.26 1.55 4.41
C LYS A 91 10.38 2.44 3.55
N ALA A 92 9.82 3.53 4.09
CA ALA A 92 9.04 4.48 3.30
C ALA A 92 9.90 5.22 2.28
N LYS A 93 11.16 5.54 2.60
CA LYS A 93 12.07 6.17 1.63
C LYS A 93 12.28 5.29 0.40
N ARG A 94 12.54 3.99 0.60
CA ARG A 94 12.68 3.02 -0.50
C ARG A 94 11.38 2.86 -1.30
N SER A 95 10.25 2.68 -0.61
CA SER A 95 8.95 2.51 -1.26
C SER A 95 8.50 3.77 -2.02
N TYR A 96 8.78 4.98 -1.51
CA TYR A 96 8.47 6.24 -2.20
C TYR A 96 9.25 6.39 -3.51
N ILE A 97 10.53 6.01 -3.52
CA ILE A 97 11.36 6.05 -4.73
C ILE A 97 10.83 5.04 -5.77
N ALA A 98 10.56 3.81 -5.34
CA ALA A 98 10.02 2.76 -6.22
C ALA A 98 8.63 3.14 -6.78
N GLY A 99 7.72 3.61 -5.92
CA GLY A 99 6.37 4.02 -6.32
C GLY A 99 6.36 5.21 -7.29
N ASN A 100 7.23 6.19 -7.10
CA ASN A 100 7.38 7.29 -8.07
C ASN A 100 7.96 6.82 -9.40
N GLY A 101 8.90 5.86 -9.39
CA GLY A 101 9.42 5.25 -10.62
C GLY A 101 8.31 4.58 -11.44
N LEU A 102 7.44 3.79 -10.80
CA LEU A 102 6.30 3.15 -11.44
C LEU A 102 5.29 4.16 -12.01
N ARG A 103 4.98 5.23 -11.26
CA ARG A 103 4.08 6.29 -11.73
C ARG A 103 4.61 7.03 -12.96
N VAL A 104 5.92 7.28 -13.02
CA VAL A 104 6.54 7.95 -14.18
C VAL A 104 6.57 7.03 -15.39
N LEU A 105 6.90 5.75 -15.22
CA LEU A 105 6.95 4.77 -16.32
C LEU A 105 5.58 4.47 -16.94
N LEU A 106 4.51 4.51 -16.16
CA LEU A 106 3.15 4.18 -16.61
C LEU A 106 2.34 5.42 -17.06
N GLY A 107 2.85 6.62 -16.78
CA GLY A 107 2.21 7.90 -17.10
C GLY A 107 2.85 8.69 -18.25
N SER A 108 3.86 8.13 -18.92
CA SER A 108 4.52 8.69 -20.12
C SER A 108 4.12 7.93 -21.37
#